data_AF-A0A0F9ENH7-F1
#
_entry.id   AF-A0A0F9ENH7-F1
#
_cell.length_a   1.000
_cell.length_b   1.000
_cell.length_c   1.000
_cell.angle_alpha   90.00
_cell.angle_beta   90.00
_cell.angle_gamma   90.00
#
_symmetry.space_group_name_H-M   'P 1'
#
loop_
_entity.id
_entity.type
_entity.pdbx_description
1 polymer ?
#
loop_
_entity_poly.entity_id
_entity_poly.type
_entity_poly.pdbx_seq_one_letter_code
_entity_poly.pdbx_strand_id
1 'polypeptide(L)'
;MNFHVNVQYNVINKILVSLIIATFVIAVLFFTTLPRSVFDLPKISAVYVLILTIIGLWIFSGKLLKASPFNLPIIAYLGISIIATIFAVSPYVSIFGFYKRYDGLLALFSYIILFYAIITFIKKSYIEHILDIIIGTAILAC
;
A
#
# COMPACT_ATOMS: atom_id res chain seq x y z
N MET A 1 21.19 23.96 -13.83
CA MET A 1 19.78 23.72 -13.40
C MET A 1 19.42 22.23 -13.30
N ASN A 2 19.69 21.40 -14.32
CA ASN A 2 19.26 19.98 -14.36
C ASN A 2 19.88 19.04 -13.31
N PHE A 3 21.02 19.40 -12.73
CA PHE A 3 21.71 18.57 -11.73
C PHE A 3 21.01 18.60 -10.36
N HIS A 4 20.62 19.79 -9.88
CA HIS A 4 19.89 19.94 -8.62
C HIS A 4 18.52 19.26 -8.66
N VAL A 5 17.84 19.35 -9.81
CA VAL A 5 16.54 18.71 -10.05
C VAL A 5 16.68 17.18 -10.00
N ASN A 6 17.70 16.60 -10.65
CA ASN A 6 17.95 15.15 -10.58
C ASN A 6 18.32 14.66 -9.17
N VAL A 7 19.09 15.44 -8.42
CA VAL A 7 19.44 15.12 -7.03
C VAL A 7 18.18 15.10 -6.14
N GLN A 8 17.30 16.10 -6.29
CA GLN A 8 16.03 16.15 -5.56
C GLN A 8 15.15 14.93 -5.86
N TYR A 9 14.99 14.55 -7.13
CA TYR A 9 14.23 13.35 -7.51
C TYR A 9 14.83 12.06 -6.93
N ASN A 10 16.16 11.96 -6.84
CA ASN A 10 16.83 10.80 -6.26
C ASN A 10 16.58 10.67 -4.75
N VAL A 11 16.54 11.80 -4.03
CA VAL A 11 16.21 11.83 -2.59
C VAL A 11 14.74 11.43 -2.36
N ILE A 12 13.81 12.01 -3.12
CA ILE A 12 12.37 11.68 -3.02
C ILE A 12 12.13 10.18 -3.28
N ASN A 13 12.78 9.61 -4.31
CA ASN A 13 12.66 8.18 -4.61
C ASN A 13 13.17 7.31 -3.46
N LYS A 14 14.29 7.67 -2.81
CA LYS A 14 14.81 6.94 -1.66
C LYS A 14 13.84 7.00 -0.47
N ILE A 15 13.25 8.16 -0.20
CA ILE A 15 12.25 8.33 0.86
C ILE A 15 11.00 7.49 0.57
N LEU A 16 10.51 7.51 -0.67
CA LEU A 16 9.36 6.70 -1.10
C LEU A 16 9.62 5.20 -0.93
N VAL A 17 10.79 4.72 -1.36
CA VAL A 17 11.16 3.30 -1.18
C VAL A 17 11.23 2.94 0.31
N SER A 18 11.81 3.81 1.15
CA SER A 18 11.85 3.61 2.60
C SER A 18 10.45 3.50 3.21
N LEU A 19 9.53 4.40 2.84
CA LEU A 19 8.14 4.38 3.30
C LEU A 19 7.39 3.11 2.86
N ILE A 20 7.61 2.65 1.62
CA ILE A 20 7.02 1.41 1.12
C ILE A 20 7.51 0.22 1.96
N ILE A 21 8.82 0.11 2.22
CA ILE A 21 9.39 -0.96 3.05
C ILE A 21 8.84 -0.86 4.48
N ALA A 22 8.80 0.34 5.07
CA ALA A 22 8.24 0.57 6.39
C ALA A 22 6.78 0.11 6.48
N THR A 23 5.99 0.31 5.44
CA THR A 23 4.59 -0.16 5.39
C THR A 23 4.50 -1.68 5.53
N PHE A 24 5.38 -2.44 4.86
CA PHE A 24 5.42 -3.90 5.00
C PHE A 24 5.88 -4.35 6.39
N VAL A 25 6.95 -3.73 6.92
CA VAL A 25 7.50 -4.05 8.24
C VAL A 25 6.47 -3.76 9.34
N ILE A 26 5.80 -2.61 9.27
CA ILE A 26 4.73 -2.22 10.20
C ILE A 26 3.56 -3.19 10.07
N ALA A 27 3.14 -3.54 8.86
CA ALA A 27 2.08 -4.53 8.68
C ALA A 27 2.41 -5.84 9.39
N VAL A 28 3.59 -6.43 9.14
CA VAL A 28 4.02 -7.69 9.74
C VAL A 28 4.17 -7.60 11.27
N LEU A 29 4.83 -6.55 11.79
CA LEU A 29 5.01 -6.38 13.24
C LEU A 29 3.69 -6.18 13.99
N PHE A 30 2.74 -5.44 13.41
CA PHE A 30 1.44 -5.22 14.03
C PHE A 30 0.53 -6.45 13.92
N PHE A 31 0.74 -7.35 12.96
CA PHE A 31 -0.05 -8.59 12.88
C PHE A 31 0.14 -9.47 14.11
N THR A 32 1.32 -9.48 14.73
CA THR A 32 1.60 -10.47 15.78
C THR A 32 1.35 -9.98 17.21
N THR A 33 1.36 -8.68 17.49
CA THR A 33 1.66 -8.27 18.87
C THR A 33 0.61 -8.59 19.93
N LEU A 34 -0.71 -8.43 19.79
CA LEU A 34 -1.64 -8.78 20.91
C LEU A 34 -3.14 -9.04 20.60
N PRO A 35 -3.79 -8.57 19.51
CA PRO A 35 -5.23 -8.81 19.34
C PRO A 35 -5.56 -9.94 18.35
N ARG A 36 -6.61 -10.73 18.63
CA ARG A 36 -7.14 -11.84 17.77
C ARG A 36 -7.77 -11.35 16.44
N SER A 37 -7.62 -10.08 16.13
CA SER A 37 -8.25 -9.38 15.02
C SER A 37 -7.16 -8.97 14.03
N VAL A 38 -7.30 -9.49 12.80
CA VAL A 38 -6.43 -9.21 11.65
C VAL A 38 -6.46 -7.70 11.32
N PHE A 39 -7.56 -7.01 11.68
CA PHE A 39 -7.83 -5.65 11.25
C PHE A 39 -8.44 -4.81 12.38
N ASP A 40 -7.61 -4.33 13.31
CA ASP A 40 -8.02 -3.36 14.32
C ASP A 40 -7.78 -1.91 13.87
N LEU A 41 -8.61 -1.00 14.39
CA LEU A 41 -8.58 0.45 14.09
C LEU A 41 -7.18 1.07 14.10
N PRO A 42 -6.33 0.82 15.13
CA PRO A 42 -5.01 1.45 15.19
C PRO A 42 -4.07 0.96 14.08
N LYS A 43 -4.21 -0.32 13.66
CA LYS A 43 -3.32 -0.93 12.66
C LYS A 43 -3.60 -0.37 11.27
N ILE A 44 -4.87 -0.34 10.89
CA ILE A 44 -5.29 0.14 9.57
C ILE A 44 -5.18 1.65 9.44
N SER A 45 -5.45 2.40 10.51
CA SER A 45 -5.22 3.85 10.48
C SER A 45 -3.74 4.18 10.25
N ALA A 46 -2.80 3.45 10.85
CA ALA A 46 -1.36 3.61 10.57
C ALA A 46 -1.02 3.35 9.10
N VAL A 47 -1.57 2.27 8.52
CA VAL A 47 -1.38 1.95 7.08
C VAL A 47 -1.97 3.06 6.19
N TYR A 48 -3.15 3.58 6.51
CA TYR A 48 -3.77 4.67 5.75
C TYR A 48 -2.96 5.96 5.80
N VAL A 49 -2.40 6.33 6.97
CA VAL A 49 -1.52 7.49 7.09
C VAL A 49 -0.28 7.32 6.21
N LEU A 50 0.36 6.15 6.24
CA LEU A 50 1.52 5.87 5.38
C LEU A 50 1.16 5.97 3.90
N ILE A 51 0.04 5.40 3.49
CA ILE A 51 -0.40 5.44 2.10
C ILE A 51 -0.71 6.87 1.65
N LEU A 52 -1.33 7.70 2.49
CA LEU A 52 -1.53 9.12 2.20
C LEU A 52 -0.20 9.86 2.00
N THR A 53 0.82 9.58 2.83
CA THR A 53 2.15 10.17 2.64
C THR A 53 2.83 9.70 1.35
N ILE A 54 2.67 8.43 0.98
CA ILE A 54 3.18 7.87 -0.28
C ILE A 54 2.51 8.55 -1.48
N ILE A 55 1.18 8.73 -1.44
CA ILE A 55 0.42 9.42 -2.50
C ILE A 55 0.92 10.85 -2.65
N GLY A 56 1.04 11.60 -1.55
CA GLY A 56 1.50 12.99 -1.57
C GLY A 56 2.90 13.13 -2.20
N LEU A 57 3.84 12.27 -1.78
CA LEU A 57 5.19 12.25 -2.34
C LEU A 57 5.23 11.77 -3.80
N TRP A 58 4.34 10.85 -4.18
CA TRP A 58 4.26 10.40 -5.57
C TRP A 58 3.75 11.53 -6.48
N ILE A 59 2.68 12.22 -6.10
CA ILE A 59 2.20 13.40 -6.86
C ILE A 59 3.33 14.41 -7.03
N PHE A 60 4.10 14.67 -5.97
CA PHE A 60 5.25 15.59 -6.02
C PHE A 60 6.40 15.08 -6.91
N SER A 61 6.59 13.76 -7.00
CA SER A 61 7.62 13.16 -7.87
C SER A 61 7.30 13.29 -9.37
N GLY A 62 6.05 13.58 -9.75
CA GLY A 62 5.61 13.76 -11.13
C GLY A 62 5.71 12.51 -12.02
N LYS A 63 5.97 11.33 -11.44
CA LYS A 63 6.09 10.08 -12.21
C LYS A 63 4.74 9.52 -12.60
N LEU A 64 4.59 9.22 -13.89
CA LEU A 64 3.41 8.55 -14.44
C LEU A 64 3.32 7.09 -13.98
N LEU A 65 2.09 6.59 -13.91
CA LEU A 65 1.78 5.18 -13.65
C LEU A 65 2.46 4.29 -14.69
N LYS A 66 3.26 3.34 -14.22
CA LYS A 66 3.88 2.36 -15.10
C LYS A 66 2.85 1.30 -15.50
N ALA A 67 2.73 1.08 -16.81
CA ALA A 67 1.85 0.04 -17.34
C ALA A 67 2.35 -1.35 -16.92
N SER A 68 1.43 -2.18 -16.44
CA SER A 68 1.68 -3.58 -16.07
C SER A 68 0.60 -4.45 -16.72
N PRO A 69 0.90 -5.70 -17.14
CA PRO A 69 -0.12 -6.61 -17.66
C PRO A 69 -1.22 -6.90 -16.63
N PHE A 70 -0.92 -6.70 -15.34
CA PHE A 70 -1.87 -6.83 -14.24
C PHE A 70 -2.85 -5.65 -14.11
N ASN A 71 -2.74 -4.61 -14.93
CA ASN A 71 -3.67 -3.48 -14.88
C ASN A 71 -5.10 -3.92 -15.20
N LEU A 72 -5.29 -4.83 -16.16
CA LEU A 72 -6.60 -5.32 -16.55
C LEU A 72 -7.33 -6.05 -15.40
N PRO A 73 -6.74 -7.07 -14.75
CA PRO A 73 -7.41 -7.75 -13.62
C PRO A 73 -7.64 -6.81 -12.43
N ILE A 74 -6.73 -5.85 -12.18
CA ILE A 74 -6.90 -4.88 -11.08
C ILE A 74 -8.11 -3.98 -11.34
N ILE A 75 -8.24 -3.43 -12.54
CA ILE A 75 -9.36 -2.56 -12.92
C ILE A 75 -10.67 -3.34 -12.91
N ALA A 76 -10.65 -4.58 -13.43
CA ALA A 76 -11.83 -5.45 -13.39
C ALA A 76 -12.27 -5.74 -11.94
N TYR A 77 -11.32 -6.08 -11.06
CA TYR A 77 -11.61 -6.36 -9.66
C TYR A 77 -12.13 -5.12 -8.91
N LEU A 78 -11.54 -3.95 -9.14
CA LEU A 78 -12.02 -2.69 -8.58
C LEU A 78 -13.42 -2.35 -9.10
N GLY A 79 -13.68 -2.54 -10.39
CA GLY A 79 -15.00 -2.32 -10.98
C GLY A 79 -16.08 -3.21 -10.36
N ILE A 80 -15.80 -4.51 -10.23
CA ILE A 80 -16.71 -5.46 -9.58
C ILE A 80 -16.93 -5.08 -8.11
N SER A 81 -15.88 -4.66 -7.39
CA SER A 81 -15.97 -4.27 -5.99
C SER A 81 -16.81 -3.00 -5.78
N ILE A 82 -16.74 -2.04 -6.72
CA ILE A 82 -17.59 -0.85 -6.73
C ILE A 82 -19.05 -1.24 -6.98
N ILE A 83 -19.30 -2.08 -7.99
CA ILE A 83 -20.65 -2.57 -8.29
C ILE A 83 -21.23 -3.28 -7.07
N ALA A 84 -20.48 -4.20 -6.47
CA ALA A 84 -20.90 -4.89 -5.25
C ALA A 84 -21.20 -3.93 -4.09
N THR A 85 -20.42 -2.84 -3.96
CA THR A 85 -20.63 -1.81 -2.94
C THR A 85 -21.93 -1.03 -3.16
N ILE A 86 -22.31 -0.75 -4.41
CA ILE A 86 -23.56 -0.04 -4.75
C ILE A 86 -24.79 -0.92 -4.44
N PHE A 87 -24.70 -2.22 -4.73
CA PHE A 87 -25.79 -3.18 -4.48
C PHE A 87 -25.79 -3.75 -3.06
N ALA A 88 -24.84 -3.34 -2.20
CA ALA A 88 -24.75 -3.84 -0.84
C ALA A 88 -25.93 -3.35 0.02
N VAL A 89 -26.40 -4.23 0.91
CA VAL A 89 -27.45 -3.92 1.90
C VAL A 89 -27.05 -2.75 2.80
N SER A 90 -25.75 -2.62 3.10
CA SER A 90 -25.19 -1.49 3.84
C SER A 90 -23.93 -0.95 3.15
N PRO A 91 -24.08 0.04 2.25
CA PRO A 91 -22.94 0.59 1.50
C PRO A 91 -21.84 1.14 2.40
N TYR A 92 -22.20 1.70 3.57
CA TYR A 92 -21.24 2.19 4.56
C TYR A 92 -20.29 1.10 5.06
N VAL A 93 -20.82 -0.10 5.32
CA VAL A 93 -20.00 -1.26 5.75
C VAL A 93 -19.11 -1.74 4.61
N SER A 94 -19.59 -1.67 3.36
CA SER A 94 -18.78 -2.06 2.20
C SER A 94 -17.65 -1.07 1.90
N ILE A 95 -17.84 0.23 2.18
CA ILE A 95 -16.82 1.26 1.98
C ILE A 95 -15.72 1.20 3.05
N PHE A 96 -16.11 1.18 4.33
CA PHE A 96 -15.19 1.29 5.46
C PHE A 96 -14.79 -0.05 6.08
N GLY A 97 -15.54 -1.12 5.78
CA GLY A 97 -15.43 -2.43 6.42
C GLY A 97 -16.28 -2.55 7.69
N PHE A 98 -16.37 -3.77 8.21
CA PHE A 98 -17.17 -4.11 9.40
C PHE A 98 -16.33 -4.04 10.68
N TYR A 99 -16.97 -3.96 11.85
CA TYR A 99 -16.27 -3.94 13.14
C TYR A 99 -15.33 -5.15 13.29
N LYS A 100 -14.07 -4.89 13.66
CA LYS A 100 -12.95 -5.87 13.71
C LYS A 100 -12.46 -6.40 12.36
N ARG A 101 -13.00 -5.89 11.23
CA ARG A 101 -12.59 -6.26 9.88
C ARG A 101 -12.78 -5.09 8.91
N TYR A 102 -11.81 -4.16 8.90
CA TYR A 102 -11.81 -3.01 7.98
C TYR A 102 -11.37 -3.36 6.54
N ASP A 103 -11.80 -4.52 6.03
CA ASP A 103 -11.64 -4.93 4.64
C ASP A 103 -12.73 -4.29 3.77
N GLY A 104 -12.70 -2.96 3.67
CA GLY A 104 -13.62 -2.19 2.82
C GLY A 104 -13.02 -1.84 1.45
N LEU A 105 -13.82 -1.15 0.64
CA LEU A 105 -13.39 -0.54 -0.62
C LEU A 105 -12.15 0.37 -0.42
N LEU A 106 -12.07 1.09 0.70
CA LEU A 106 -10.92 1.95 1.04
C LEU A 106 -9.61 1.17 1.21
N ALA A 107 -9.67 -0.03 1.81
CA ALA A 107 -8.52 -0.91 1.92
C ALA A 107 -8.09 -1.42 0.55
N LEU A 108 -9.06 -1.78 -0.32
CA LEU A 108 -8.78 -2.16 -1.70
C LEU A 108 -8.09 -1.06 -2.50
N PHE A 109 -8.57 0.18 -2.41
CA PHE A 109 -7.88 1.34 -3.03
C PHE A 109 -6.46 1.51 -2.50
N SER A 110 -6.29 1.39 -1.19
CA SER A 110 -5.00 1.48 -0.52
C SER A 110 -3.99 0.45 -1.05
N TYR A 111 -4.42 -0.81 -1.21
CA TYR A 111 -3.57 -1.87 -1.76
C TYR A 111 -3.22 -1.65 -3.24
N ILE A 112 -4.16 -1.15 -4.04
CA ILE A 112 -3.91 -0.84 -5.46
C ILE A 112 -2.86 0.27 -5.61
N ILE A 113 -2.98 1.33 -4.80
CA ILE A 113 -2.02 2.43 -4.78
C ILE A 113 -0.63 1.93 -4.39
N LEU A 114 -0.56 1.09 -3.34
CA LEU A 114 0.69 0.48 -2.91
C LEU A 114 1.33 -0.36 -4.03
N PHE A 115 0.54 -1.18 -4.73
CA PHE A 115 1.00 -1.98 -5.86
C PHE A 115 1.63 -1.13 -6.96
N TYR A 116 0.96 -0.06 -7.40
CA TYR A 116 1.52 0.81 -8.43
C TYR A 116 2.73 1.61 -7.94
N ALA A 117 2.77 2.00 -6.67
CA ALA A 117 3.93 2.64 -6.07
C ALA A 117 5.16 1.70 -6.11
N ILE A 118 4.99 0.42 -5.79
CA ILE A 118 6.05 -0.58 -5.87
C ILE A 118 6.57 -0.70 -7.31
N ILE A 119 5.69 -0.87 -8.30
CA ILE A 119 6.10 -1.04 -9.70
C ILE A 119 6.81 0.21 -10.26
N THR A 120 6.44 1.39 -9.77
CA THR A 120 6.97 2.67 -10.26
C THR A 120 8.30 3.05 -9.60
N PHE A 121 8.46 2.79 -8.29
CA PHE A 121 9.61 3.26 -7.51
C PHE A 121 10.63 2.17 -7.19
N ILE A 122 10.20 0.91 -7.05
CA ILE A 122 11.11 -0.19 -6.70
C ILE A 122 11.68 -0.81 -7.97
N LYS A 123 13.01 -0.89 -8.03
CA LYS A 123 13.72 -1.61 -9.10
C LYS A 123 13.67 -3.11 -8.81
N LYS A 124 13.57 -3.93 -9.87
CA LYS A 124 13.48 -5.40 -9.79
C LYS A 124 14.59 -6.03 -8.93
N SER A 125 15.81 -5.46 -8.97
CA SER A 125 16.96 -5.93 -8.20
C SER A 125 16.81 -5.81 -6.67
N TYR A 126 15.90 -4.98 -6.17
CA TYR A 126 15.67 -4.83 -4.73
C TYR A 126 14.54 -5.73 -4.20
N ILE A 127 13.78 -6.38 -5.09
CA ILE A 127 12.61 -7.18 -4.70
C ILE A 127 13.03 -8.39 -3.87
N GLU A 128 14.12 -9.06 -4.24
CA GLU A 128 14.65 -10.22 -3.51
C GLU A 128 15.02 -9.84 -2.07
N HIS A 129 15.78 -8.76 -1.89
CA HIS A 129 16.10 -8.25 -0.55
C HIS A 129 14.88 -7.82 0.25
N ILE A 130 13.86 -7.23 -0.39
CA ILE A 130 12.61 -6.87 0.29
C ILE A 130 11.88 -8.13 0.77
N LEU A 131 11.84 -9.19 -0.05
CA LEU A 131 11.24 -10.47 0.33
C LEU A 131 11.99 -11.10 1.52
N ASP A 132 13.32 -11.09 1.52
CA ASP A 132 14.12 -11.58 2.63
C ASP A 132 13.84 -10.82 3.94
N ILE A 133 13.73 -9.49 3.86
CA ILE A 133 13.38 -8.64 5.02
C ILE A 133 11.97 -8.97 5.53
N ILE A 134 11.00 -9.19 4.63
CA ILE A 134 9.63 -9.54 5.01
C ILE A 134 9.60 -10.92 5.69
N ILE A 135 10.29 -11.91 5.14
CA ILE A 135 10.38 -13.25 5.72
C ILE A 135 11.09 -13.18 7.09
N GLY A 136 12.19 -12.42 7.19
CA GLY A 136 12.92 -12.22 8.43
C GLY A 136 12.08 -11.55 9.53
N THR A 137 11.31 -10.51 9.17
CA THR A 137 10.41 -9.85 10.12
C THR A 137 9.24 -10.74 10.52
N ALA A 138 8.73 -11.58 9.63
CA ALA A 138 7.67 -12.55 9.95
C ALA A 138 8.16 -13.64 10.91
N ILE A 139 9.37 -14.16 10.71
CA ILE A 139 9.98 -15.14 11.62
C ILE A 139 10.23 -14.53 13.00
N LEU A 140 10.76 -13.30 13.06
CA LEU A 140 11.00 -12.59 14.32
C LEU A 140 9.72 -12.27 15.08
N ALA A 141 8.63 -12.07 14.35
CA ALA A 141 7.35 -11.75 14.95
C ALA A 141 6.66 -13.00 15.52
N CYS A 142 6.89 -14.20 14.96
CA CYS A 142 6.32 -15.48 15.40
C CYS A 142 6.92 -15.96 16.74
#